data_AF-A7IS89-F1
#
_entry.id   AF-A7IS89-F1
#
_cell.length_a   1.000
_cell.length_b   1.000
_cell.length_c   1.000
_cell.angle_alpha   90.00
_cell.angle_beta   90.00
_cell.angle_gamma   90.00
#
_symmetry.space_group_name_H-M   'P 1'
#
loop_
_entity.id
_entity.type
_entity.pdbx_description
1 polymer ?
#
loop_
_entity_poly.entity_id
_entity_poly.type
_entity_poly.pdbx_seq_one_letter_code
_entity_poly.pdbx_strand_id
1 'polypeptide(L)'
;MKAFPKFDYQGIEYDLTHLTAFSCDYIQPAKSDGTAGKRYRCIIEFSTHCFTRGENKRKGETLSDIEPALQYITAKETRIFCFERYQVSKMLPQIMREISRNKCYFTSADDKFLTISVTDKNGKKVDYEIYFSLQRAKSPKHDVHIYINSAYIRDGDYKENHGTKVRRKPVGFFVLLHNTLVNKRIKRPK
;
A
#
# COMPACT_ATOMS: atom_id res chain seq x y z
N MET A 1 6.41 18.34 1.74
CA MET A 1 5.70 17.07 1.50
C MET A 1 4.22 17.34 1.70
N LYS A 2 3.34 16.84 0.81
CA LYS A 2 1.92 17.17 0.85
C LYS A 2 1.25 16.29 1.93
N ALA A 3 0.81 16.91 3.02
CA ALA A 3 -0.05 16.24 3.99
C ALA A 3 -1.48 16.17 3.44
N PHE A 4 -2.22 15.14 3.81
CA PHE A 4 -3.66 15.13 3.56
C PHE A 4 -4.35 16.11 4.51
N PRO A 5 -5.35 16.88 4.04
CA PRO A 5 -6.21 17.60 4.96
C PRO A 5 -6.90 16.60 5.88
N LYS A 6 -7.21 17.04 7.10
CA LYS A 6 -8.03 16.23 8.02
C LYS A 6 -9.41 16.02 7.43
N PHE A 7 -10.10 14.98 7.88
CA PHE A 7 -11.46 14.67 7.45
C PHE A 7 -12.41 14.80 8.63
N ASP A 8 -13.49 15.57 8.48
CA ASP A 8 -14.48 15.78 9.53
C ASP A 8 -15.78 15.05 9.20
N TYR A 9 -16.29 14.29 10.16
CA TYR A 9 -17.59 13.61 10.03
C TYR A 9 -18.32 13.61 11.36
N GLN A 10 -19.53 14.18 11.37
CA GLN A 10 -20.39 14.27 12.56
C GLN A 10 -19.69 14.88 13.79
N GLY A 11 -18.85 15.91 13.57
CA GLY A 11 -18.08 16.57 14.63
C GLY A 11 -16.87 15.79 15.14
N ILE A 12 -16.56 14.64 14.54
CA ILE A 12 -15.33 13.88 14.81
C ILE A 12 -14.30 14.20 13.72
N GLU A 13 -13.13 14.68 14.16
CA GLU A 13 -11.99 14.96 13.30
C GLU A 13 -11.11 13.71 13.15
N TYR A 14 -10.85 13.30 11.92
CA TYR A 14 -10.00 12.17 11.56
C TYR A 14 -8.66 12.68 11.05
N ASP A 15 -7.63 12.58 11.90
CA ASP A 15 -6.26 12.95 11.56
C ASP A 15 -5.63 11.99 10.54
N LEU A 16 -5.03 12.54 9.49
CA LEU A 16 -4.38 11.82 8.39
C LEU A 16 -2.87 12.09 8.31
N THR A 17 -2.27 12.73 9.32
CA THR A 17 -0.85 13.09 9.33
C THR A 17 0.08 11.87 9.26
N HIS A 18 -0.36 10.69 9.70
CA HIS A 18 0.40 9.45 9.57
C HIS A 18 0.66 9.05 8.11
N LEU A 19 -0.13 9.56 7.17
CA LEU A 19 0.07 9.35 5.73
C LEU A 19 0.87 10.49 5.06
N THR A 20 1.57 11.31 5.84
CA THR A 20 2.57 12.23 5.30
C THR A 20 3.73 11.43 4.72
N ALA A 21 4.15 11.80 3.51
CA ALA A 21 5.29 11.17 2.87
C ALA A 21 6.54 11.25 3.76
N PHE A 22 7.38 10.20 3.75
CA PHE A 22 8.59 10.16 4.56
C PHE A 22 9.73 9.45 3.85
N SER A 23 10.96 9.76 4.28
CA SER A 23 12.17 9.11 3.77
C SER A 23 12.53 7.89 4.62
N CYS A 24 12.94 6.81 3.98
CA CYS A 24 13.43 5.61 4.65
C CYS A 24 14.65 5.06 3.93
N ASP A 25 15.67 4.69 4.69
CA ASP A 25 16.82 3.96 4.19
C ASP A 25 16.62 2.46 4.37
N TYR A 26 16.79 1.71 3.29
CA TYR A 26 16.84 0.25 3.37
C TYR A 26 18.26 -0.23 3.13
N ILE A 27 18.79 -0.99 4.08
CA ILE A 27 20.15 -1.53 4.03
C ILE A 27 20.09 -3.00 3.64
N GLN A 28 20.54 -3.31 2.42
CA GLN A 28 20.80 -4.67 2.00
C GLN A 28 22.17 -5.07 2.57
N PRO A 29 22.24 -6.10 3.43
CA PRO A 29 23.51 -6.54 3.99
C PRO A 29 24.43 -7.11 2.91
N ALA A 30 25.74 -7.06 3.15
CA ALA A 30 26.72 -7.77 2.35
C ALA A 30 26.46 -9.28 2.43
N LYS A 31 26.83 -10.00 1.38
CA LYS A 31 26.74 -11.47 1.34
C LYS A 31 28.10 -12.09 1.60
N SER A 32 28.09 -13.34 2.07
CA SER A 32 29.29 -14.15 2.27
C SER A 32 30.06 -14.47 0.98
N ASP A 33 29.42 -14.31 -0.18
CA ASP A 33 30.03 -14.47 -1.52
C ASP A 33 30.88 -13.26 -1.96
N GLY A 34 31.10 -12.28 -1.08
CA GLY A 34 31.86 -11.06 -1.38
C GLY A 34 31.02 -9.93 -2.00
N THR A 35 29.73 -10.14 -2.25
CA THR A 35 28.84 -9.07 -2.72
C THR A 35 28.71 -7.99 -1.65
N ALA A 36 29.13 -6.76 -1.96
CA ALA A 36 29.03 -5.62 -1.06
C ALA A 36 27.56 -5.30 -0.68
N GLY A 37 27.37 -4.83 0.55
CA GLY A 37 26.08 -4.31 0.99
C GLY A 37 25.66 -3.07 0.21
N LYS A 38 24.37 -2.77 0.18
CA LYS A 38 23.83 -1.63 -0.57
C LYS A 38 22.76 -0.88 0.22
N ARG A 39 22.91 0.44 0.29
CA ARG A 39 21.89 1.35 0.83
C ARG A 39 20.98 1.84 -0.30
N TYR A 40 19.69 1.88 -0.02
CA TYR A 40 18.67 2.45 -0.89
C TYR A 40 17.94 3.57 -0.12
N ARG A 41 18.11 4.82 -0.54
CA ARG A 41 17.37 5.98 -0.02
C ARG A 41 16.02 6.02 -0.71
N CYS A 42 14.94 5.79 0.02
CA CYS A 42 13.61 5.77 -0.55
C CYS A 42 12.76 6.93 -0.02
N ILE A 43 11.91 7.49 -0.88
CA ILE A 43 10.77 8.30 -0.46
C ILE A 43 9.51 7.44 -0.57
N ILE A 44 8.71 7.42 0.50
CA ILE A 44 7.44 6.72 0.57
C ILE A 44 6.33 7.76 0.52
N GLU A 45 5.39 7.59 -0.39
CA GLU A 45 4.20 8.44 -0.56
C GLU A 45 2.94 7.58 -0.63
N PHE A 46 1.80 8.13 -0.22
CA PHE A 46 0.54 7.42 -0.07
C PHE A 46 -0.52 7.99 -1.01
N SER A 47 -1.38 7.12 -1.53
CA SER A 47 -2.61 7.48 -2.23
C SER A 47 -3.76 7.70 -1.24
N THR A 48 -4.75 8.49 -1.62
CA THR A 48 -6.02 8.63 -0.87
C THR A 48 -6.77 7.30 -0.75
N HIS A 49 -6.51 6.34 -1.65
CA HIS A 49 -7.13 5.02 -1.64
C HIS A 49 -6.74 4.17 -0.42
N CYS A 50 -5.72 4.60 0.34
CA CYS A 50 -5.31 3.95 1.58
C CYS A 50 -6.32 4.16 2.73
N PHE A 51 -7.17 5.19 2.65
CA PHE A 51 -8.19 5.50 3.67
C PHE A 51 -9.59 5.73 3.08
N THR A 52 -9.72 5.73 1.75
CA THR A 52 -10.99 5.83 1.03
C THR A 52 -11.28 4.57 0.23
N ARG A 53 -12.54 4.39 -0.17
CA ARG A 53 -12.99 3.32 -1.09
C ARG A 53 -13.74 3.89 -2.28
N GLY A 54 -13.95 3.05 -3.29
CA GLY A 54 -14.92 3.34 -4.34
C GLY A 54 -16.32 2.86 -4.01
N GLU A 55 -17.23 3.22 -4.91
CA GLU A 55 -18.55 2.63 -5.04
C GLU A 55 -18.48 1.09 -5.14
N ASN A 56 -19.38 0.41 -4.45
CA ASN A 56 -19.55 -1.02 -4.55
C ASN A 56 -20.49 -1.37 -5.71
N LYS A 57 -19.91 -1.41 -6.92
CA LYS A 57 -20.64 -1.75 -8.16
C LYS A 57 -21.36 -3.10 -8.11
N ARG A 58 -20.86 -4.07 -7.34
CA ARG A 58 -21.51 -5.40 -7.19
C ARG A 58 -22.83 -5.32 -6.44
N LYS A 59 -22.94 -4.35 -5.52
CA LYS A 59 -24.16 -4.09 -4.74
C LYS A 59 -25.01 -2.98 -5.37
N GLY A 60 -24.66 -2.50 -6.56
CA GLY A 60 -25.34 -1.37 -7.20
C GLY A 60 -25.17 -0.04 -6.45
N GLU A 61 -24.23 0.05 -5.50
CA GLU A 61 -23.98 1.28 -4.76
C GLU A 61 -23.38 2.34 -5.69
N THR A 62 -23.94 3.55 -5.60
CA THR A 62 -23.49 4.75 -6.31
C THR A 62 -23.16 5.86 -5.31
N LEU A 63 -22.41 6.88 -5.73
CA LEU A 63 -22.11 8.04 -4.87
C LEU A 63 -23.36 8.78 -4.39
N SER A 64 -24.48 8.73 -5.14
CA SER A 64 -25.75 9.31 -4.70
C SER A 64 -26.39 8.56 -3.53
N ASP A 65 -26.04 7.30 -3.31
CA ASP A 65 -26.51 6.50 -2.16
C ASP A 65 -25.68 6.79 -0.89
N ILE A 66 -24.59 7.54 -1.03
CA ILE A 66 -23.66 7.86 0.06
C ILE A 66 -23.97 9.23 0.62
N GLU A 67 -24.06 9.31 1.95
CA GLU A 67 -24.18 10.58 2.65
C GLU A 67 -23.11 11.56 2.16
N PRO A 68 -23.48 12.78 1.70
CA PRO A 68 -22.52 13.73 1.15
C PRO A 68 -21.33 14.04 2.08
N ALA A 69 -21.57 14.02 3.40
CA ALA A 69 -20.54 14.22 4.41
C ALA A 69 -19.47 13.11 4.46
N LEU A 70 -19.75 11.92 3.90
CA LEU A 70 -18.77 10.83 3.76
C LEU A 70 -17.95 10.91 2.47
N GLN A 71 -18.27 11.81 1.56
CA GLN A 71 -17.55 11.95 0.30
C GLN A 71 -16.23 12.69 0.52
N TYR A 72 -15.13 12.06 0.11
CA TYR A 72 -13.80 12.65 0.10
C TYR A 72 -13.46 13.08 -1.32
N ILE A 73 -13.50 14.40 -1.55
CA ILE A 73 -13.33 15.00 -2.87
C ILE A 73 -11.88 15.48 -3.04
N THR A 74 -11.28 15.11 -4.16
CA THR A 74 -9.98 15.63 -4.59
C THR A 74 -10.11 16.26 -5.98
N ALA A 75 -9.07 16.95 -6.43
CA ALA A 75 -9.02 17.48 -7.80
C ALA A 75 -9.11 16.39 -8.90
N LYS A 76 -8.90 15.11 -8.57
CA LYS A 76 -8.87 14.01 -9.55
C LYS A 76 -10.10 13.10 -9.50
N GLU A 77 -10.71 12.96 -8.33
CA GLU A 77 -11.77 11.99 -8.09
C GLU A 77 -12.53 12.30 -6.80
N THR A 78 -13.77 11.79 -6.74
CA THR A 78 -14.56 11.68 -5.52
C THR A 78 -14.56 10.23 -5.05
N ARG A 79 -14.25 10.03 -3.77
CA ARG A 79 -14.24 8.71 -3.13
C ARG A 79 -15.07 8.75 -1.84
N ILE A 80 -15.23 7.60 -1.20
CA ILE A 80 -15.98 7.49 0.05
C ILE A 80 -14.98 7.26 1.18
N PHE A 81 -15.02 8.08 2.24
CA PHE A 81 -14.19 7.85 3.43
C PHE A 81 -14.55 6.51 4.06
N CYS A 82 -13.54 5.71 4.38
CA CYS A 82 -13.74 4.35 4.88
C CYS A 82 -13.07 4.20 6.24
N PHE A 83 -13.87 4.22 7.31
CA PHE A 83 -13.37 4.16 8.69
C PHE A 83 -12.47 2.95 8.96
N GLU A 84 -12.79 1.79 8.38
CA GLU A 84 -11.95 0.59 8.50
C GLU A 84 -10.59 0.79 7.85
N ARG A 85 -10.55 1.26 6.59
CA ARG A 85 -9.30 1.56 5.88
C ARG A 85 -8.50 2.62 6.62
N TYR A 86 -9.16 3.69 7.06
CA TYR A 86 -8.55 4.72 7.90
C TYR A 86 -7.85 4.09 9.12
N GLN A 87 -8.55 3.24 9.87
CA GLN A 87 -8.01 2.66 11.09
C GLN A 87 -6.79 1.77 10.81
N VAL A 88 -6.85 0.87 9.82
CA VAL A 88 -5.70 0.02 9.48
C VAL A 88 -4.56 0.78 8.81
N SER A 89 -4.85 1.90 8.13
CA SER A 89 -3.83 2.72 7.47
C SER A 89 -2.81 3.31 8.45
N LYS A 90 -3.16 3.45 9.74
CA LYS A 90 -2.25 3.90 10.81
C LYS A 90 -1.04 2.98 10.97
N MET A 91 -1.14 1.73 10.54
CA MET A 91 -0.03 0.76 10.56
C MET A 91 0.93 0.94 9.38
N LEU A 92 0.51 1.60 8.29
CA LEU A 92 1.29 1.69 7.05
C LEU A 92 2.69 2.28 7.25
N PRO A 93 2.90 3.37 8.01
CA PRO A 93 4.24 3.93 8.16
C PRO A 93 5.21 2.93 8.77
N GLN A 94 4.79 2.20 9.80
CA GLN A 94 5.64 1.19 10.43
C GLN A 94 5.86 -0.01 9.52
N ILE A 95 4.80 -0.52 8.89
CA ILE A 95 4.91 -1.63 7.92
C ILE A 95 5.91 -1.27 6.81
N MET A 96 5.85 -0.03 6.30
CA MET A 96 6.75 0.43 5.26
C MET A 96 8.19 0.57 5.76
N ARG A 97 8.43 1.05 6.98
CA ARG A 97 9.78 1.05 7.57
C ARG A 97 10.38 -0.35 7.67
N GLU A 98 9.54 -1.37 7.84
CA GLU A 98 9.96 -2.77 8.02
C GLU A 98 9.70 -3.66 6.80
N ILE A 99 9.35 -3.08 5.64
CA ILE A 99 8.97 -3.85 4.46
C ILE A 99 10.09 -4.80 3.99
N SER A 100 11.36 -4.46 4.24
CA SER A 100 12.52 -5.29 3.90
C SER A 100 12.52 -6.65 4.61
N ARG A 101 11.80 -6.79 5.73
CA ARG A 101 11.60 -8.05 6.48
C ARG A 101 10.50 -8.92 5.88
N ASN A 102 9.71 -8.38 4.96
CA ASN A 102 8.54 -9.04 4.39
C ASN A 102 8.81 -9.52 2.96
N LYS A 103 8.09 -10.57 2.57
CA LYS A 103 8.04 -11.01 1.17
C LYS A 103 7.01 -10.15 0.43
N CYS A 104 7.37 -9.74 -0.77
CA CYS A 104 6.45 -9.09 -1.70
C CYS A 104 5.97 -10.11 -2.74
N TYR A 105 4.88 -9.79 -3.42
CA TYR A 105 4.19 -10.65 -4.36
C TYR A 105 3.69 -9.84 -5.56
N PHE A 106 3.21 -10.57 -6.57
CA PHE A 106 2.57 -10.00 -7.74
C PHE A 106 1.12 -10.45 -7.87
N THR A 107 0.23 -9.55 -8.25
CA THR A 107 -1.12 -9.92 -8.69
C THR A 107 -1.06 -10.67 -10.03
N SER A 108 -2.21 -11.18 -10.48
CA SER A 108 -2.34 -11.70 -11.85
C SER A 108 -2.12 -10.63 -12.92
N ALA A 109 -2.30 -9.36 -12.58
CA ALA A 109 -2.09 -8.18 -13.43
C ALA A 109 -0.70 -7.52 -13.23
N ASP A 110 0.26 -8.23 -12.63
CA ASP A 110 1.64 -7.76 -12.38
C ASP A 110 1.80 -6.56 -11.40
N ASP A 111 0.74 -6.21 -10.66
CA ASP A 111 0.83 -5.24 -9.56
C ASP A 111 1.63 -5.82 -8.40
N LYS A 112 2.46 -4.98 -7.78
CA LYS A 112 3.24 -5.39 -6.61
C LYS A 112 2.42 -5.17 -5.34
N PHE A 113 2.41 -6.16 -4.47
CA PHE A 113 1.75 -6.05 -3.19
C PHE A 113 2.46 -6.89 -2.12
N LEU A 114 2.12 -6.65 -0.86
CA LEU A 114 2.48 -7.53 0.26
C LEU A 114 1.25 -7.75 1.14
N THR A 115 1.31 -8.78 1.99
CA THR A 115 0.23 -9.12 2.91
C THR A 115 0.78 -9.15 4.34
N ILE A 116 0.13 -8.42 5.24
CA ILE A 116 0.37 -8.46 6.68
C ILE A 116 -0.84 -9.07 7.37
N SER A 117 -0.62 -10.00 8.30
CA SER A 117 -1.71 -10.54 9.12
C SER A 117 -2.05 -9.55 10.23
N VAL A 118 -3.28 -9.06 10.24
CA VAL A 118 -3.82 -8.17 11.29
C VAL A 118 -4.97 -8.86 12.01
N THR A 119 -5.24 -8.42 13.23
CA THR A 119 -6.41 -8.91 13.99
C THR A 119 -7.58 -7.96 13.72
N ASP A 120 -8.72 -8.49 13.29
CA ASP A 120 -9.95 -7.70 13.12
C ASP A 120 -10.64 -7.40 14.45
N LYS A 121 -11.74 -6.64 14.39
CA LYS A 121 -12.55 -6.28 15.57
C LYS A 121 -13.13 -7.47 16.34
N ASN A 122 -13.20 -8.65 15.73
CA ASN A 122 -13.72 -9.88 16.31
C ASN A 122 -12.60 -10.82 16.80
N GLY A 123 -11.34 -10.37 16.80
CA GLY A 123 -10.20 -11.19 17.20
C GLY A 123 -9.70 -12.16 16.13
N LYS A 124 -10.27 -12.14 14.92
CA LYS A 124 -9.88 -13.05 13.83
C LYS A 124 -8.68 -12.48 13.06
N LYS A 125 -7.76 -13.36 12.69
CA LYS A 125 -6.66 -13.01 11.78
C LYS A 125 -7.18 -12.82 10.36
N VAL A 126 -6.95 -11.62 9.81
CA VAL A 126 -7.30 -11.24 8.45
C VAL A 126 -6.08 -10.71 7.71
N ASP A 127 -6.15 -10.74 6.38
CA ASP A 127 -5.06 -10.32 5.50
C ASP A 127 -5.23 -8.84 5.16
N TYR A 128 -4.27 -8.02 5.57
CA TYR A 128 -4.13 -6.64 5.14
C TYR A 128 -3.22 -6.58 3.92
N GLU A 129 -3.80 -6.30 2.75
CA GLU A 129 -3.07 -6.21 1.48
C GLU A 129 -2.67 -4.77 1.19
N ILE A 130 -1.40 -4.56 0.85
CA ILE A 130 -0.82 -3.25 0.55
C ILE A 130 -0.24 -3.30 -0.85
N TYR A 131 -0.82 -2.52 -1.74
CA TYR A 131 -0.46 -2.44 -3.16
C TYR A 131 0.42 -1.23 -3.41
N PHE A 132 1.53 -1.41 -4.12
CA PHE A 132 2.51 -0.34 -4.31
C PHE A 132 3.17 -0.36 -5.69
N SER A 133 3.64 0.81 -6.09
CA SER A 133 4.41 1.06 -7.30
C SER A 133 5.82 1.51 -6.95
N LEU A 134 6.76 1.20 -7.82
CA LEU A 134 8.17 1.59 -7.68
C LEU A 134 8.62 2.31 -8.93
N GLN A 135 9.25 3.47 -8.76
CA GLN A 135 9.90 4.21 -9.83
C GLN A 135 11.21 4.79 -9.32
N ARG A 136 12.13 5.11 -10.24
CA ARG A 136 13.30 5.93 -9.86
C ARG A 136 12.80 7.26 -9.31
N ALA A 137 13.37 7.71 -8.20
CA ALA A 137 12.98 8.99 -7.64
C ALA A 137 13.37 10.14 -8.60
N LYS A 138 12.52 11.17 -8.69
CA LYS A 138 12.79 12.37 -9.49
C LYS A 138 13.78 13.31 -8.80
N SER A 139 13.85 13.27 -7.47
CA SER A 139 14.77 14.08 -6.68
C SER A 139 16.12 13.37 -6.52
N PRO A 140 17.26 14.08 -6.59
CA PRO A 140 18.57 13.49 -6.34
C PRO A 140 18.80 13.07 -4.87
N LYS A 141 17.91 13.46 -3.95
CA LYS A 141 17.99 13.10 -2.52
C LYS A 141 17.61 11.63 -2.27
N HIS A 142 16.89 11.00 -3.20
CA HIS A 142 16.37 9.65 -3.07
C HIS A 142 16.73 8.85 -4.33
N ASP A 143 16.82 7.53 -4.17
CA ASP A 143 17.12 6.60 -5.27
C ASP A 143 15.80 6.05 -5.85
N VAL A 144 14.84 5.68 -4.98
CA VAL A 144 13.56 5.07 -5.37
C VAL A 144 12.39 5.81 -4.73
N HIS A 145 11.35 6.07 -5.51
CA HIS A 145 10.05 6.49 -5.02
C HIS A 145 9.11 5.28 -4.94
N ILE A 146 8.64 5.00 -3.73
CA ILE A 146 7.67 3.96 -3.41
C ILE A 146 6.32 4.64 -3.20
N TYR A 147 5.37 4.39 -4.10
CA TYR A 147 4.03 4.96 -4.03
C TYR A 147 3.04 3.88 -3.61
N ILE A 148 2.38 4.05 -2.47
CA ILE A 148 1.36 3.12 -1.97
C ILE A 148 0.05 3.42 -2.68
N ASN A 149 -0.28 2.58 -3.66
CA ASN A 149 -1.43 2.76 -4.54
C ASN A 149 -2.74 2.59 -3.77
N SER A 150 -2.82 1.59 -2.89
CA SER A 150 -4.03 1.23 -2.13
C SER A 150 -3.66 0.28 -0.99
N ALA A 151 -4.45 0.27 0.09
CA ALA A 151 -4.30 -0.68 1.17
C ALA A 151 -5.64 -0.96 1.85
N TYR A 152 -5.98 -2.24 2.04
CA TYR A 152 -7.26 -2.63 2.64
C TYR A 152 -7.24 -4.07 3.16
N ILE A 153 -8.10 -4.37 4.14
CA ILE A 153 -8.36 -5.74 4.56
C ILE A 153 -9.10 -6.46 3.43
N ARG A 154 -8.65 -7.66 3.09
CA ARG A 154 -9.33 -8.45 2.06
C ARG A 154 -10.60 -9.10 2.61
N ASP A 155 -11.74 -8.58 2.19
CA ASP A 155 -13.06 -9.11 2.54
C ASP A 155 -13.29 -10.57 2.10
N GLY A 156 -14.16 -11.26 2.86
CA GLY A 156 -14.55 -12.64 2.64
C GLY A 156 -15.17 -12.92 1.26
N ASP A 157 -15.92 -11.97 0.71
CA ASP A 157 -16.56 -12.09 -0.62
C ASP A 157 -15.53 -12.23 -1.77
N TYR A 158 -14.28 -11.77 -1.55
CA TYR A 158 -13.17 -11.97 -2.48
C TYR A 158 -12.39 -13.28 -2.24
N LYS A 159 -12.70 -14.01 -1.17
CA LYS A 159 -12.14 -15.34 -0.87
C LYS A 159 -12.91 -16.46 -1.58
N GLU A 160 -14.22 -16.31 -1.80
CA GLU A 160 -15.07 -17.38 -2.34
C GLU A 160 -14.93 -17.59 -3.86
N ASN A 161 -14.61 -16.54 -4.63
CA ASN A 161 -14.48 -16.65 -6.10
C ASN A 161 -13.10 -17.10 -6.60
N HIS A 162 -12.17 -17.42 -5.70
CA HIS A 162 -10.88 -18.00 -6.06
C HIS A 162 -10.67 -19.27 -5.24
N GLY A 163 -11.48 -20.28 -5.58
CA GLY A 163 -11.33 -21.67 -5.16
C GLY A 163 -10.01 -22.26 -5.64
N THR A 164 -8.93 -21.84 -4.99
CA THR A 164 -7.55 -22.37 -4.91
C THR A 164 -6.69 -21.18 -4.47
N LYS A 165 -5.98 -21.32 -3.35
CA LYS A 165 -4.91 -20.37 -2.98
C LYS A 165 -3.91 -20.34 -4.14
N VAL A 166 -4.04 -19.37 -5.05
CA VAL A 166 -3.07 -19.17 -6.13
C VAL A 166 -1.72 -19.01 -5.44
N ARG A 167 -0.84 -20.01 -5.56
CA ARG A 167 0.50 -19.97 -4.98
C ARG A 167 1.29 -18.89 -5.71
N ARG A 168 1.26 -17.66 -5.19
CA ARG A 168 2.03 -16.53 -5.71
C ARG A 168 3.49 -16.69 -5.29
N LYS A 169 4.40 -16.74 -6.28
CA LYS A 169 5.83 -16.79 -6.00
C LYS A 169 6.28 -15.47 -5.37
N PRO A 170 6.96 -15.50 -4.21
CA PRO A 170 7.43 -14.29 -3.55
C PRO A 170 8.61 -13.68 -4.31
N VAL A 171 8.80 -12.39 -4.11
CA VAL A 171 9.97 -11.63 -4.54
C VAL A 171 10.54 -10.86 -3.35
N GLY A 172 11.85 -10.86 -3.21
CA GLY A 172 12.53 -10.09 -2.17
C GLY A 172 12.45 -8.59 -2.44
N PHE A 173 12.22 -7.80 -1.40
CA PHE A 173 12.08 -6.35 -1.51
C PHE A 173 13.33 -5.68 -2.16
N PHE A 174 14.54 -6.09 -1.78
CA PHE A 174 15.77 -5.55 -2.39
C PHE A 174 15.93 -5.88 -3.88
N VAL A 175 15.36 -7.01 -4.34
CA VAL A 175 15.34 -7.34 -5.79
C VAL A 175 14.46 -6.33 -6.53
N LEU A 176 13.32 -5.96 -5.96
CA LEU A 176 12.45 -4.94 -6.52
C LEU A 176 13.16 -3.59 -6.60
N LEU A 177 13.78 -3.13 -5.50
CA LEU A 177 14.51 -1.87 -5.45
C LEU A 177 15.68 -1.84 -6.47
N HIS A 178 16.47 -2.92 -6.54
CA HIS A 178 17.57 -3.04 -7.50
C HIS A 178 17.05 -2.91 -8.93
N ASN A 179 16.05 -3.71 -9.30
CA ASN A 179 15.50 -3.73 -10.66
C ASN A 179 14.91 -2.37 -11.07
N THR A 180 14.27 -1.65 -10.14
CA THR A 180 13.81 -0.27 -10.37
C THR A 180 14.97 0.66 -10.69
N LEU A 181 16.10 0.56 -9.98
CA LEU A 181 17.26 1.43 -10.25
C LEU A 181 17.94 1.12 -11.58
N VAL A 182 18.13 -0.15 -11.92
CA VAL A 182 18.80 -0.53 -13.18
C VAL A 182 17.85 -0.53 -14.39
N ASN A 183 16.64 0.01 -14.24
CA ASN A 183 15.59 0.06 -15.26
C ASN A 183 15.28 -1.32 -15.88
N LYS A 184 15.42 -2.38 -15.08
CA LYS A 184 15.10 -3.75 -15.49
C LYS A 184 13.61 -3.99 -15.28
N ARG A 185 12.92 -4.43 -16.33
CA ARG A 185 11.50 -4.80 -16.25
C ARG A 185 11.28 -5.82 -15.14
N ILE A 186 10.52 -5.43 -14.12
CA ILE A 186 10.11 -6.30 -13.03
C ILE A 186 8.98 -7.19 -13.55
N LYS A 187 9.27 -8.46 -13.78
CA LYS A 187 8.28 -9.47 -14.19
C LYS A 187 7.92 -10.35 -13.00
N ARG A 188 6.68 -10.84 -12.96
CA ARG A 188 6.28 -11.89 -12.04
C ARG A 188 7.20 -13.10 -12.19
N PRO A 189 7.68 -13.71 -11.09
CA PRO A 189 8.44 -14.94 -11.16
C PRO A 189 7.60 -16.03 -11.85
N LYS A 190 8.16 -16.68 -12.87
CA LYS A 190 7.57 -17.89 -13.48
C LYS A 190 7.65 -19.03 -12.49
#